data_AF-A0A7C4LJZ9-F1
#
_entry.id   AF-A0A7C4LJZ9-F1
#
_cell.length_a   1.000
_cell.length_b   1.000
_cell.length_c   1.000
_cell.angle_alpha   90.00
_cell.angle_beta   90.00
_cell.angle_gamma   90.00
#
_symmetry.space_group_name_H-M   'P 1'
#
loop_
_entity.id
_entity.type
_entity.pdbx_description
1 polymer ?
#
loop_
_entity_poly.entity_id
_entity_poly.type
_entity_poly.pdbx_seq_one_letter_code
_entity_poly.pdbx_strand_id
1 'polypeptide(L)'
;QKEKDKKKPPLVEAEDDPAEEVHQDLRLAAVRRAVADLPEVYRMPVMLYYWHGLPVEEIAQVLGIPSGTVKTRLYRARALIRAKLVEEGVIRDAVG
;
A
#
# COMPACT_ATOMS: atom_id res chain seq x y z
N GLN A 1 -23.58 -49.49 21.80
CA GLN A 1 -22.58 -48.56 22.37
C GLN A 1 -21.71 -48.01 21.24
N LYS A 2 -21.62 -46.66 21.14
CA LYS A 2 -20.63 -45.79 20.47
C LYS A 2 -20.27 -46.09 19.00
N GLU A 3 -20.77 -45.37 17.99
CA GLU A 3 -20.50 -43.95 17.66
C GLU A 3 -19.01 -43.67 17.45
N LYS A 4 -18.58 -43.63 16.18
CA LYS A 4 -17.44 -42.81 15.68
C LYS A 4 -17.67 -42.46 14.21
N ASP A 5 -18.70 -41.68 13.98
CA ASP A 5 -18.77 -40.75 12.85
C ASP A 5 -17.47 -39.94 12.83
N LYS A 6 -16.55 -40.25 11.90
CA LYS A 6 -15.39 -39.42 11.61
C LYS A 6 -15.87 -38.22 10.80
N LYS A 7 -16.64 -37.33 11.44
CA LYS A 7 -16.91 -36.00 10.92
C LYS A 7 -15.58 -35.24 10.93
N LYS A 8 -14.93 -35.17 9.76
CA LYS A 8 -14.02 -34.05 9.47
C LYS A 8 -14.83 -32.79 9.77
N PRO A 9 -14.37 -31.88 10.64
CA PRO A 9 -15.00 -30.58 10.76
C PRO A 9 -15.05 -29.96 9.37
N PRO A 10 -16.18 -29.34 8.99
CA PRO A 10 -16.29 -28.69 7.70
C PRO A 10 -15.20 -27.62 7.61
N LEU A 11 -14.59 -27.55 6.42
CA LEU A 11 -13.69 -26.48 6.04
C LEU A 11 -14.37 -25.17 6.42
N VAL A 12 -13.81 -24.47 7.42
CA VAL A 12 -14.31 -23.16 7.84
C VAL A 12 -14.28 -22.28 6.60
N GLU A 13 -15.48 -21.89 6.16
CA GLU A 13 -15.69 -20.86 5.18
C GLU A 13 -15.00 -19.61 5.74
N ALA A 14 -14.11 -19.02 4.94
CA ALA A 14 -13.42 -17.80 5.29
C ALA A 14 -14.43 -16.65 5.30
N GLU A 15 -15.18 -16.53 6.38
CA GLU A 15 -15.90 -15.32 6.73
C GLU A 15 -14.99 -14.47 7.62
N ASP A 16 -14.93 -13.18 7.29
CA ASP A 16 -13.96 -12.19 7.73
C ASP A 16 -13.53 -12.35 9.20
N ASP A 17 -12.27 -12.73 9.41
CA ASP A 17 -11.66 -12.72 10.74
C ASP A 17 -11.53 -11.25 11.19
N PRO A 18 -12.23 -10.82 12.26
CA PRO A 18 -12.16 -9.43 12.73
C PRO A 18 -10.73 -8.98 13.05
N ALA A 19 -9.84 -9.91 13.41
CA ALA A 19 -8.43 -9.60 13.62
C ALA A 19 -7.72 -9.25 12.30
N GLU A 20 -8.05 -9.92 11.21
CA GLU A 20 -7.50 -9.63 9.88
C GLU A 20 -8.05 -8.31 9.30
N GLU A 21 -9.34 -8.01 9.48
CA GLU A 21 -9.91 -6.71 9.08
C GLU A 21 -9.21 -5.54 9.79
N VAL A 22 -9.07 -5.62 11.11
CA VAL A 22 -8.35 -4.59 11.89
C VAL A 22 -6.91 -4.45 11.41
N HIS A 23 -6.25 -5.56 11.09
CA HIS A 23 -4.88 -5.54 10.59
C HIS A 23 -4.76 -4.87 9.22
N GLN A 24 -5.75 -5.07 8.33
CA GLN A 24 -5.83 -4.37 7.05
C GLN A 24 -6.03 -2.86 7.22
N ASP A 25 -6.95 -2.45 8.07
CA ASP A 25 -7.22 -1.03 8.35
C ASP A 25 -5.99 -0.32 8.89
N LEU A 26 -5.26 -0.95 9.81
CA LEU A 26 -4.01 -0.41 10.34
C LEU A 26 -2.93 -0.25 9.25
N ARG A 27 -2.81 -1.21 8.34
CA ARG A 27 -1.88 -1.12 7.20
C ARG A 27 -2.27 0.01 6.24
N LEU A 28 -3.55 0.13 5.90
CA LEU A 28 -4.06 1.20 5.06
C LEU A 28 -3.83 2.58 5.68
N ALA A 29 -4.07 2.70 6.99
CA ALA A 29 -3.80 3.93 7.73
C ALA A 29 -2.31 4.29 7.69
N ALA A 30 -1.41 3.31 7.83
CA ALA A 30 0.03 3.55 7.72
C ALA A 30 0.46 4.01 6.32
N VAL A 31 -0.06 3.41 5.25
CA VAL A 31 0.20 3.85 3.87
C VAL A 31 -0.25 5.30 3.68
N ARG A 32 -1.45 5.65 4.16
CA ARG A 32 -1.98 7.03 4.06
C ARG A 32 -1.07 8.03 4.79
N ARG A 33 -0.62 7.72 6.00
CA ARG A 33 0.35 8.55 6.74
C ARG A 33 1.66 8.68 5.98
N ALA A 34 2.20 7.58 5.47
CA ALA A 34 3.47 7.59 4.74
C ALA A 34 3.40 8.47 3.47
N VAL A 35 2.27 8.48 2.76
CA VAL A 35 2.04 9.41 1.63
C VAL A 35 1.88 10.85 2.12
N ALA A 36 1.15 11.08 3.21
CA ALA A 36 0.98 12.41 3.80
C ALA A 36 2.33 13.01 4.23
N ASP A 37 3.28 12.21 4.69
CA ASP A 37 4.58 12.69 5.16
C ASP A 37 5.64 12.88 4.04
N LEU A 38 5.31 12.52 2.80
CA LEU A 38 6.19 12.80 1.67
C LEU A 38 6.42 14.31 1.49
N PRO A 39 7.65 14.75 1.19
CA PRO A 39 7.87 16.08 0.65
C PRO A 39 6.94 16.34 -0.54
N GLU A 40 6.41 17.55 -0.65
CA GLU A 40 5.38 17.91 -1.63
C GLU A 40 5.77 17.57 -3.07
N VAL A 41 7.05 17.75 -3.42
CA VAL A 41 7.63 17.40 -4.72
C VAL A 41 7.45 15.93 -5.11
N TYR A 42 7.32 15.02 -4.13
CA TYR A 42 7.06 13.60 -4.31
C TYR A 42 5.58 13.25 -4.10
N ARG A 43 4.90 13.93 -3.18
CA ARG A 43 3.49 13.72 -2.87
C ARG A 43 2.59 14.03 -4.06
N MET A 44 2.82 15.15 -4.76
CA MET A 44 1.96 15.58 -5.86
C MET A 44 1.91 14.57 -7.02
N PRO A 45 3.04 14.06 -7.56
CA PRO A 45 3.01 12.98 -8.55
C PRO A 45 2.29 11.71 -8.06
N VAL A 46 2.47 11.34 -6.79
CA VAL A 46 1.80 10.15 -6.21
C VAL A 46 0.29 10.33 -6.18
N MET A 47 -0.20 11.48 -5.73
CA MET A 47 -1.64 11.78 -5.70
C MET A 47 -2.23 11.76 -7.12
N LEU A 48 -1.60 12.44 -8.07
CA LEU A 48 -2.10 12.48 -9.44
C LEU A 48 -2.10 11.10 -10.10
N TYR A 49 -1.10 10.27 -9.83
CA TYR A 49 -1.00 8.93 -10.42
C TYR A 49 -1.97 7.94 -9.77
N TYR A 50 -1.96 7.80 -8.44
CA TYR A 50 -2.70 6.74 -7.74
C TYR A 50 -4.12 7.14 -7.34
N TRP A 51 -4.39 8.42 -7.04
CA TRP A 51 -5.73 8.88 -6.68
C TRP A 51 -6.51 9.41 -7.88
N HIS A 52 -5.85 10.15 -8.78
CA HIS A 52 -6.51 10.71 -9.96
C HIS A 52 -6.37 9.85 -11.21
N GLY A 53 -5.59 8.76 -11.16
CA GLY A 53 -5.45 7.83 -12.28
C GLY A 53 -4.76 8.43 -13.51
N LEU A 54 -4.06 9.56 -13.37
CA LEU A 54 -3.45 10.24 -14.51
C LEU A 54 -2.20 9.50 -15.00
N PRO A 55 -2.03 9.32 -16.32
CA PRO A 55 -0.80 8.77 -16.87
C PRO A 55 0.36 9.77 -16.71
N VAL A 56 1.58 9.25 -16.74
CA VAL A 56 2.82 10.02 -16.50
C VAL A 56 2.92 11.27 -17.39
N GLU A 57 2.51 11.18 -18.65
CA GLU A 57 2.58 12.31 -19.59
C GLU A 57 1.56 13.42 -19.25
N GLU A 58 0.38 13.08 -18.74
CA GLU A 58 -0.60 14.08 -18.27
C GLU A 58 -0.13 14.72 -16.96
N ILE A 59 0.46 13.95 -16.05
CA ILE A 59 1.08 14.49 -14.84
C ILE A 59 2.19 15.48 -15.18
N ALA A 60 3.02 15.17 -16.20
CA ALA A 60 4.07 16.05 -16.67
C ALA A 60 3.51 17.42 -17.12
N GLN A 61 2.39 17.40 -17.85
CA GLN A 61 1.69 18.61 -18.28
C GLN A 61 1.09 19.38 -17.10
N VAL A 62 0.38 18.71 -16.19
CA VAL A 62 -0.24 19.33 -15.00
C VAL A 62 0.79 20.01 -14.11
N LEU A 63 1.95 19.38 -13.93
CA LEU A 63 3.00 19.88 -13.04
C LEU A 63 4.03 20.78 -13.73
N GLY A 64 3.98 20.91 -15.06
CA GLY A 64 4.95 21.70 -15.84
C GLY A 64 6.39 21.17 -15.75
N ILE A 65 6.59 19.85 -15.67
CA ILE A 65 7.91 19.22 -15.53
C ILE A 65 8.10 18.08 -16.55
N PRO A 66 9.34 17.68 -16.88
CA PRO A 66 9.58 16.56 -17.80
C PRO A 66 9.00 15.23 -17.28
N SER A 67 8.47 14.39 -18.19
CA SER A 67 7.95 13.07 -17.83
C SER A 67 9.01 12.15 -17.21
N GLY A 68 10.27 12.30 -17.60
CA GLY A 68 11.41 11.67 -16.92
C GLY A 68 11.52 12.06 -15.45
N THR A 69 11.31 13.34 -15.13
CA THR A 69 11.28 13.84 -13.75
C THR A 69 10.08 13.30 -12.97
N VAL A 70 8.90 13.17 -13.60
CA VAL A 70 7.73 12.53 -12.99
C VAL A 70 8.06 11.08 -12.61
N LYS A 71 8.64 10.30 -13.53
CA LYS A 71 9.05 8.90 -13.28
C LYS A 71 10.04 8.80 -12.11
N THR A 72 11.07 9.64 -12.09
CA THR A 72 12.06 9.66 -10.99
C THR A 72 11.43 10.07 -9.67
N ARG A 73 10.52 11.05 -9.65
CA ARG A 73 9.80 11.47 -8.43
C ARG A 73 8.90 10.35 -7.91
N LEU A 74 8.15 9.66 -8.78
CA LEU A 74 7.34 8.50 -8.41
C LEU A 74 8.20 7.35 -7.84
N TYR A 75 9.34 7.07 -8.47
CA TYR A 75 10.29 6.06 -7.97
C TYR A 75 10.79 6.41 -6.56
N ARG A 76 11.27 7.65 -6.36
CA ARG A 76 11.75 8.12 -5.05
C ARG A 76 10.64 8.14 -4.01
N ALA A 77 9.43 8.55 -4.38
CA ALA A 77 8.28 8.55 -3.50
C ALA A 77 7.98 7.14 -2.96
N ARG A 78 7.96 6.12 -3.84
CA ARG A 78 7.77 4.72 -3.42
C ARG A 78 8.89 4.23 -2.50
N ALA A 79 10.13 4.61 -2.75
CA ALA A 79 11.26 4.26 -1.88
C ALA A 79 11.10 4.88 -0.48
N LEU A 80 10.70 6.14 -0.39
CA LEU A 80 10.44 6.83 0.89
C LEU A 80 9.26 6.21 1.65
N ILE A 81 8.15 5.93 0.96
CA ILE A 81 7.00 5.24 1.54
C ILE A 81 7.43 3.87 2.09
N ARG A 82 8.16 3.09 1.29
CA ARG A 82 8.66 1.78 1.71
C ARG A 82 9.54 1.88 2.96
N ALA A 83 10.51 2.78 2.96
CA ALA A 83 11.42 2.98 4.09
C ALA A 83 10.63 3.29 5.37
N LYS A 84 9.64 4.18 5.27
CA LYS A 84 8.77 4.54 6.39
C LYS A 84 7.91 3.37 6.89
N LEU A 85 7.35 2.58 5.99
CA LEU A 85 6.56 1.40 6.38
C LEU A 85 7.41 0.29 7.01
N VAL A 86 8.68 0.17 6.61
CA VAL A 86 9.65 -0.72 7.26
C VAL A 86 10.00 -0.21 8.66
N GLU A 87 10.26 1.10 8.80
CA GLU A 87 10.56 1.74 10.08
C GLU A 87 9.39 1.62 11.08
N GLU A 88 8.15 1.79 10.61
CA GLU A 88 6.93 1.59 11.42
C GLU A 88 6.61 0.10 11.67
N GLY A 89 7.39 -0.85 11.11
CA GLY A 89 7.18 -2.29 11.28
C GLY A 89 5.94 -2.84 10.55
N VAL A 90 5.36 -2.06 9.64
CA VAL A 90 4.14 -2.41 8.88
C VAL A 90 4.45 -3.46 7.81
N ILE A 91 5.63 -3.36 7.19
CA ILE A 91 6.15 -4.34 6.25
C ILE A 91 7.55 -4.78 6.67
N ARG A 92 7.92 -6.01 6.34
CA ARG A 92 9.29 -6.50 6.52
C ARG A 92 10.14 -6.09 5.32
N ASP A 93 11.37 -5.67 5.57
CA ASP A 93 12.32 -5.44 4.47
C ASP A 93 12.70 -6.80 3.85
N ALA A 94 12.30 -7.02 2.60
CA ALA A 94 12.67 -8.21 1.84
C ALA A 94 13.97 -8.05 1.02
N VAL A 95 14.68 -6.92 1.17
CA VAL A 95 15.91 -6.64 0.43
C VAL A 95 17.11 -6.86 1.35
N GLY A 96 17.65 -8.08 1.30
CA GLY A 96 19.06 -8.38 1.50
C GLY A 96 19.75 -8.52 0.15
#